data_AF-A0A532E6F9-F1
#
_entry.id   AF-A0A532E6F9-F1
#
_cell.length_a   1.000
_cell.length_b   1.000
_cell.length_c   1.000
_cell.angle_alpha   90.00
_cell.angle_beta   90.00
_cell.angle_gamma   90.00
#
_symmetry.space_group_name_H-M   'P 1'
#
loop_
_entity.id
_entity.type
_entity.pdbx_description
1 polymer ?
#
loop_
_entity_poly.entity_id
_entity_poly.type
_entity_poly.pdbx_seq_one_letter_code
_entity_poly.pdbx_strand_id
1 'polypeptide(L)'
;MLTDSLHDSLHAHLAQWGLRSFSSDADYFAWQRGTLSAAELNRLNAQVERKRSGDRQDEIAFYDLTAEPHILPVLYSQRYEYFTEIGRRVLPRIGAATTVLDYGCGVGILTTLYARHCPETQFVGIDRSPGSIAVAQSKATELGLTNVRFECRDVEMEGLRGSYDRIIATHALVQAEQDPGMPSRDWTTFERARDERQQAAFEQRIGIDVRLDRLSEVLNQGGRMVIFEKTRPLARLVPFQRALARRGLQLLERPEPIRYCLVEEIADDGPFYVVQKGSAMPLTWNEAPEPDEGLPFNRAMLRSVPHDPQDPDIPLYENHWPSAQRAWESLAGRLVQQEETRRESDGRQLHVELGSAEGQVYLYCANTFDQRQLIVVETARKGLLDSYYREILSS
;
A
#
# COMPACT_ATOMS: atom_id res chain seq x y z
N MET A 1 -17.44 -17.03 -18.65
CA MET A 1 -16.93 -18.40 -18.87
C MET A 1 -15.46 -18.56 -18.49
N LEU A 2 -14.48 -17.88 -19.11
CA LEU A 2 -13.06 -17.96 -18.68
C LEU A 2 -12.77 -17.27 -17.34
N THR A 3 -13.44 -16.15 -17.06
CA THR A 3 -13.32 -15.39 -15.80
C THR A 3 -13.92 -16.13 -14.60
N ASP A 4 -15.08 -16.78 -14.80
CA ASP A 4 -15.78 -17.52 -13.75
C ASP A 4 -14.98 -18.78 -13.35
N SER A 5 -14.34 -19.43 -14.32
CA SER A 5 -13.46 -20.59 -14.07
C SER A 5 -12.22 -20.25 -13.25
N LEU A 6 -11.64 -19.04 -13.42
CA LEU A 6 -10.49 -18.61 -12.62
C LEU A 6 -10.92 -18.24 -11.20
N HIS A 7 -12.05 -17.56 -11.07
CA HIS A 7 -12.63 -17.21 -9.78
C HIS A 7 -12.85 -18.47 -8.92
N ASP A 8 -13.54 -19.48 -9.46
CA ASP A 8 -13.81 -20.73 -8.74
C ASP A 8 -12.51 -21.48 -8.36
N SER A 9 -11.55 -21.54 -9.29
CA SER A 9 -10.24 -22.17 -9.06
C SER A 9 -9.43 -21.47 -7.96
N LEU A 10 -9.53 -20.14 -7.89
CA LEU A 10 -8.89 -19.32 -6.87
C LEU A 10 -9.53 -19.54 -5.49
N HIS A 11 -10.86 -19.52 -5.39
CA HIS A 11 -11.55 -19.83 -4.14
C HIS A 11 -11.28 -21.27 -3.66
N ALA A 12 -11.28 -22.24 -4.57
CA ALA A 12 -10.91 -23.62 -4.27
C ALA A 12 -9.46 -23.73 -3.77
N HIS A 13 -8.53 -22.97 -4.36
CA HIS A 13 -7.16 -22.89 -3.88
C HIS A 13 -7.09 -22.36 -2.45
N LEU A 14 -7.70 -21.22 -2.16
CA LEU A 14 -7.68 -20.63 -0.83
C LEU A 14 -8.29 -21.58 0.22
N ALA A 15 -9.33 -22.33 -0.15
CA ALA A 15 -9.90 -23.37 0.70
C ALA A 15 -8.92 -24.52 1.01
N GLN A 16 -8.05 -24.92 0.06
CA GLN A 16 -6.98 -25.91 0.30
C GLN A 16 -5.88 -25.41 1.26
N TRP A 17 -5.80 -24.10 1.48
CA TRP A 17 -4.98 -23.48 2.52
C TRP A 17 -5.73 -23.27 3.85
N GLY A 18 -7.00 -23.67 3.93
CA GLY A 18 -7.85 -23.47 5.10
C GLY A 18 -8.37 -22.04 5.28
N LEU A 19 -8.14 -21.16 4.30
CA LEU A 19 -8.59 -19.77 4.35
C LEU A 19 -10.11 -19.69 4.19
N ARG A 20 -10.72 -18.75 4.89
CA ARG A 20 -12.15 -18.48 4.90
C ARG A 20 -12.43 -17.02 4.56
N SER A 21 -13.52 -16.79 3.83
CA SER A 21 -14.04 -15.45 3.61
C SER A 21 -15.00 -15.08 4.74
N PHE A 22 -14.96 -13.83 5.19
CA PHE A 22 -15.85 -13.28 6.21
C PHE A 22 -16.46 -11.98 5.68
N SER A 23 -17.71 -11.71 6.06
CA SER A 23 -18.41 -10.46 5.74
C SER A 23 -18.59 -9.55 6.95
N SER A 24 -18.15 -9.98 8.14
CA SER A 24 -18.19 -9.17 9.35
C SER A 24 -16.98 -9.43 10.26
N ASP A 25 -16.49 -8.37 10.92
CA ASP A 25 -15.42 -8.49 11.92
C ASP A 25 -15.88 -9.36 13.09
N ALA A 26 -17.16 -9.25 13.47
CA ALA A 26 -17.75 -10.02 14.55
C ALA A 26 -17.62 -11.54 14.31
N ASP A 27 -17.95 -12.01 13.10
CA ASP A 27 -17.87 -13.43 12.75
C ASP A 27 -16.41 -13.90 12.63
N TYR A 28 -15.55 -13.07 12.03
CA TYR A 28 -14.13 -13.36 11.94
C TYR A 28 -13.49 -13.50 13.33
N PHE A 29 -13.71 -12.54 14.23
CA PHE A 29 -13.15 -12.57 15.57
C PHE A 29 -13.76 -13.66 16.45
N ALA A 30 -15.03 -14.03 16.26
CA ALA A 30 -15.63 -15.18 16.91
C ALA A 30 -14.93 -16.48 16.49
N TRP A 31 -14.68 -16.67 15.19
CA TRP A 31 -13.95 -17.81 14.66
C TRP A 31 -12.48 -17.83 15.12
N GLN A 32 -11.80 -16.69 15.10
CA GLN A 32 -10.43 -16.54 15.58
C GLN A 32 -10.31 -17.00 17.04
N ARG A 33 -11.18 -16.51 17.94
CA ARG A 33 -11.15 -16.88 19.37
C ARG A 33 -11.57 -18.33 19.62
N GLY A 34 -12.34 -18.93 18.72
CA GLY A 34 -12.66 -20.37 18.76
C GLY A 34 -11.53 -21.26 18.26
N THR A 35 -10.61 -20.72 17.45
CA THR A 35 -9.52 -21.47 16.82
C THR A 35 -8.20 -21.31 17.57
N LEU A 36 -7.85 -20.08 17.95
CA LEU A 36 -6.60 -19.74 18.63
C LEU A 36 -6.82 -19.56 20.13
N SER A 37 -5.90 -20.09 20.93
CA SER A 37 -5.85 -19.84 22.37
C SER A 37 -5.50 -18.39 22.68
N ALA A 38 -5.89 -17.92 23.87
CA ALA A 38 -5.52 -16.59 24.33
C ALA A 38 -3.98 -16.39 24.40
N ALA A 39 -3.24 -17.46 24.71
CA ALA A 39 -1.77 -17.42 24.73
C ALA A 39 -1.18 -17.18 23.33
N GLU A 40 -1.74 -17.82 22.30
CA GLU A 40 -1.32 -17.61 20.91
C GLU A 40 -1.66 -16.19 20.43
N LEU A 41 -2.86 -15.68 20.74
CA LEU A 41 -3.26 -14.31 20.40
C LEU A 41 -2.35 -13.28 21.08
N ASN A 42 -2.03 -13.47 22.36
CA ASN A 42 -1.09 -12.61 23.08
C ASN A 42 0.31 -12.66 22.46
N ARG A 43 0.78 -13.85 22.06
CA ARG A 43 2.08 -14.02 21.37
C ARG A 43 2.09 -13.30 20.02
N LEU A 44 1.00 -13.39 19.24
CA LEU A 44 0.84 -12.68 17.96
C LEU A 44 0.86 -11.16 18.16
N ASN A 45 0.07 -10.64 19.09
CA ASN A 45 0.03 -9.21 19.38
C ASN A 45 1.41 -8.70 19.81
N ALA A 46 2.11 -9.43 20.67
CA ALA A 46 3.46 -9.07 21.08
C ALA A 46 4.46 -9.05 19.90
N GLN A 47 4.31 -9.95 18.92
CA GLN A 47 5.17 -9.93 17.73
C GLN A 47 4.80 -8.82 16.74
N VAL A 48 3.53 -8.43 16.63
CA VAL A 48 3.13 -7.27 15.83
C VAL A 48 3.78 -5.99 16.37
N GLU A 49 3.74 -5.78 17.68
CA GLU A 49 4.36 -4.60 18.32
C GLU A 49 5.89 -4.60 18.19
N ARG A 50 6.53 -5.77 18.32
CA ARG A 50 7.96 -5.92 18.02
C ARG A 50 8.26 -5.59 16.56
N LYS A 51 7.55 -6.19 15.59
CA LYS A 51 7.74 -5.89 14.16
C LYS A 51 7.60 -4.39 13.86
N ARG A 52 6.66 -3.69 14.50
CA ARG A 52 6.40 -2.26 14.28
C ARG A 52 7.57 -1.35 14.66
N SER A 53 8.36 -1.74 15.67
CA SER A 53 9.41 -0.91 16.27
C SER A 53 10.81 -1.52 16.20
N GLY A 54 10.87 -2.79 15.80
CA GLY A 54 12.05 -3.64 15.81
C GLY A 54 12.76 -3.68 14.48
N ASP A 55 13.66 -4.65 14.36
CA ASP A 55 14.53 -4.79 13.20
C ASP A 55 14.12 -5.95 12.28
N ARG A 56 15.00 -6.30 11.36
CA ARG A 56 14.83 -7.40 10.41
C ARG A 56 14.53 -8.75 11.10
N GLN A 57 15.12 -9.02 12.26
CA GLN A 57 14.91 -10.29 12.98
C GLN A 57 13.50 -10.35 13.58
N ASP A 58 12.99 -9.25 14.12
CA ASP A 58 11.62 -9.17 14.63
C ASP A 58 10.58 -9.40 13.52
N GLU A 59 10.87 -8.88 12.33
CA GLU A 59 10.03 -9.13 11.16
C GLU A 59 10.04 -10.60 10.72
N ILE A 60 11.22 -11.23 10.65
CA ILE A 60 11.34 -12.67 10.35
C ILE A 60 10.59 -13.50 11.39
N ALA A 61 10.77 -13.19 12.67
CA ALA A 61 10.10 -13.89 13.77
C ALA A 61 8.57 -13.76 13.71
N PHE A 62 8.05 -12.61 13.30
CA PHE A 62 6.62 -12.43 13.03
C PHE A 62 6.15 -13.35 11.90
N TYR A 63 6.83 -13.37 10.76
CA TYR A 63 6.42 -14.20 9.63
C TYR A 63 6.54 -15.70 9.92
N ASP A 64 7.59 -16.14 10.61
CA ASP A 64 7.75 -17.52 11.07
C ASP A 64 6.59 -17.95 12.00
N LEU A 65 6.19 -17.08 12.94
CA LEU A 65 5.03 -17.33 13.79
C LEU A 65 3.73 -17.44 12.99
N THR A 66 3.51 -16.54 12.03
CA THR A 66 2.29 -16.58 11.20
C THR A 66 2.23 -17.76 10.24
N ALA A 67 3.36 -18.41 9.97
CA ALA A 67 3.43 -19.62 9.16
C ALA A 67 3.06 -20.90 9.94
N GLU A 68 2.96 -20.85 11.27
CA GLU A 68 2.56 -22.02 12.06
C GLU A 68 1.19 -22.56 11.57
N PRO A 69 1.02 -23.88 11.32
CA PRO A 69 -0.17 -24.44 10.66
C PRO A 69 -1.52 -24.09 11.29
N HIS A 70 -1.54 -23.86 12.62
CA HIS A 70 -2.75 -23.51 13.35
C HIS A 70 -3.07 -22.00 13.30
N ILE A 71 -2.06 -21.16 13.09
CA ILE A 71 -2.16 -19.70 13.02
C ILE A 71 -2.42 -19.24 11.58
N LEU A 72 -1.74 -19.85 10.61
CA LEU A 72 -1.75 -19.45 9.20
C LEU A 72 -3.18 -19.28 8.66
N PRO A 73 -4.09 -20.28 8.75
CA PRO A 73 -5.42 -20.13 8.17
C PRO A 73 -6.18 -18.95 8.76
N VAL A 74 -6.01 -18.68 10.06
CA VAL A 74 -6.70 -17.61 10.78
C VAL A 74 -6.19 -16.24 10.34
N LEU A 75 -4.88 -16.04 10.36
CA LEU A 75 -4.27 -14.75 10.04
C LEU A 75 -4.44 -14.38 8.57
N TYR A 76 -4.22 -15.34 7.67
CA TYR A 76 -4.30 -15.10 6.24
C TYR A 76 -5.75 -15.00 5.72
N SER A 77 -6.75 -15.45 6.48
CA SER A 77 -8.17 -15.20 6.15
C SER A 77 -8.56 -13.72 6.23
N GLN A 78 -7.87 -12.90 7.03
CA GLN A 78 -8.07 -11.43 6.99
C GLN A 78 -7.72 -10.83 5.62
N ARG A 79 -6.83 -11.50 4.88
CA ARG A 79 -6.35 -11.08 3.56
C ARG A 79 -7.01 -11.87 2.43
N TYR A 80 -8.16 -12.49 2.69
CA TYR A 80 -8.84 -13.32 1.71
C TYR A 80 -9.08 -12.57 0.39
N GLU A 81 -9.67 -11.37 0.46
CA GLU A 81 -9.92 -10.58 -0.74
C GLU A 81 -8.64 -10.05 -1.38
N TYR A 82 -7.62 -9.74 -0.59
CA TYR A 82 -6.30 -9.42 -1.16
C TYR A 82 -5.81 -10.56 -2.07
N PHE A 83 -5.89 -11.81 -1.62
CA PHE A 83 -5.46 -12.94 -2.44
C PHE A 83 -6.32 -13.13 -3.68
N THR A 84 -7.64 -12.89 -3.60
CA THR A 84 -8.50 -12.98 -4.77
C THR A 84 -8.17 -11.89 -5.80
N GLU A 85 -8.01 -10.65 -5.34
CA GLU A 85 -7.71 -9.48 -6.16
C GLU A 85 -6.33 -9.52 -6.83
N ILE A 86 -5.31 -9.92 -6.08
CA ILE A 86 -3.94 -10.01 -6.59
C ILE A 86 -3.76 -11.27 -7.45
N GLY A 87 -4.32 -12.40 -7.03
CA GLY A 87 -4.32 -13.63 -7.80
C GLY A 87 -4.85 -13.42 -9.23
N ARG A 88 -6.02 -12.78 -9.37
CA ARG A 88 -6.63 -12.55 -10.70
C ARG A 88 -5.89 -11.52 -11.56
N ARG A 89 -5.18 -10.56 -10.96
CA ARG A 89 -4.46 -9.52 -11.71
C ARG A 89 -3.08 -9.98 -12.15
N VAL A 90 -2.37 -10.71 -11.30
CA VAL A 90 -1.01 -11.18 -11.60
C VAL A 90 -1.03 -12.32 -12.61
N LEU A 91 -1.95 -13.29 -12.48
CA LEU A 91 -1.94 -14.50 -13.30
C LEU A 91 -1.94 -14.23 -14.82
N PRO A 92 -2.78 -13.34 -15.38
CA PRO A 92 -2.72 -13.01 -16.82
C PRO A 92 -1.41 -12.35 -17.26
N ARG A 93 -0.67 -11.71 -16.34
CA ARG A 93 0.58 -10.96 -16.62
C ARG A 93 1.83 -11.83 -16.55
N ILE A 94 1.71 -13.05 -16.04
CA ILE A 94 2.72 -14.10 -16.21
C ILE A 94 2.87 -14.38 -17.72
N GLY A 95 1.75 -14.59 -18.42
CA GLY A 95 1.72 -14.77 -19.87
C GLY A 95 2.59 -15.96 -20.31
N ALA A 96 3.32 -15.80 -21.42
CA ALA A 96 4.20 -16.84 -21.97
C ALA A 96 5.61 -16.87 -21.33
N ALA A 97 5.73 -16.52 -20.05
CA ALA A 97 7.01 -16.56 -19.35
C ALA A 97 7.51 -18.00 -19.18
N THR A 98 8.82 -18.22 -19.41
CA THR A 98 9.46 -19.52 -19.15
C THR A 98 9.91 -19.60 -17.70
N THR A 99 10.46 -18.50 -17.16
CA THR A 99 10.93 -18.43 -15.76
C THR A 99 10.34 -17.23 -15.02
N VAL A 100 9.80 -17.49 -13.83
CA VAL A 100 9.19 -16.48 -12.96
C VAL A 100 9.84 -16.55 -11.58
N LEU A 101 10.26 -15.39 -11.07
CA LEU A 101 10.63 -15.21 -9.66
C LEU A 101 9.46 -14.55 -8.93
N ASP A 102 9.07 -15.10 -7.78
CA ASP A 102 8.15 -14.48 -6.84
C ASP A 102 8.95 -14.02 -5.61
N TYR A 103 9.19 -12.71 -5.52
CA TYR A 103 9.97 -12.08 -4.46
C TYR A 103 9.08 -11.71 -3.27
N GLY A 104 9.40 -12.25 -2.10
CA GLY A 104 8.54 -12.16 -0.91
C GLY A 104 7.33 -13.08 -1.04
N CYS A 105 7.54 -14.33 -1.46
CA CYS A 105 6.45 -15.27 -1.71
C CYS A 105 5.69 -15.68 -0.45
N GLY A 106 6.20 -15.35 0.74
CA GLY A 106 5.66 -15.78 2.02
C GLY A 106 5.51 -17.29 2.07
N VAL A 107 4.36 -17.74 2.57
CA VAL A 107 4.05 -19.18 2.66
C VAL A 107 3.70 -19.81 1.31
N GLY A 108 3.68 -19.05 0.20
CA GLY A 108 3.50 -19.58 -1.16
C GLY A 108 2.05 -19.73 -1.64
N ILE A 109 1.07 -19.06 -0.99
CA ILE A 109 -0.36 -19.13 -1.37
C ILE A 109 -0.56 -18.82 -2.85
N LEU A 110 -0.12 -17.65 -3.32
CA LEU A 110 -0.31 -17.26 -4.71
C LEU A 110 0.69 -17.94 -5.65
N THR A 111 1.94 -18.16 -5.23
CA THR A 111 2.96 -18.82 -6.05
C THR A 111 2.53 -20.22 -6.48
N THR A 112 1.95 -21.01 -5.55
CA THR A 112 1.44 -22.36 -5.87
C THR A 112 0.20 -22.32 -6.77
N LEU A 113 -0.66 -21.31 -6.64
CA LEU A 113 -1.77 -21.07 -7.57
C LEU A 113 -1.25 -20.83 -8.99
N TYR A 114 -0.24 -19.95 -9.12
CA TYR A 114 0.36 -19.60 -10.41
C TYR A 114 1.02 -20.82 -11.07
N ALA A 115 1.81 -21.58 -10.30
CA ALA A 115 2.45 -22.81 -10.76
C ALA A 115 1.43 -23.82 -11.32
N ARG A 116 0.29 -23.99 -10.66
CA ARG A 116 -0.77 -24.89 -11.13
C ARG A 116 -1.45 -24.42 -12.42
N HIS A 117 -1.60 -23.12 -12.62
CA HIS A 117 -2.24 -22.56 -13.82
C HIS A 117 -1.27 -22.39 -15.01
N CYS A 118 0.04 -22.37 -14.75
CA CYS A 118 1.09 -22.21 -15.75
C CYS A 118 2.07 -23.40 -15.68
N PRO A 119 1.66 -24.62 -16.07
CA PRO A 119 2.48 -25.83 -15.91
C PRO A 119 3.79 -25.80 -16.71
N GLU A 120 3.83 -25.05 -17.81
CA GLU A 120 5.02 -24.88 -18.66
C GLU A 120 6.02 -23.85 -18.11
N THR A 121 5.61 -23.06 -17.10
CA THR A 121 6.43 -22.01 -16.50
C THR A 121 7.13 -22.54 -15.26
N GLN A 122 8.43 -22.24 -15.13
CA GLN A 122 9.22 -22.57 -13.94
C GLN A 122 9.19 -21.41 -12.94
N PHE A 123 8.73 -21.69 -11.72
CA PHE A 123 8.62 -20.72 -10.65
C PHE A 123 9.72 -20.90 -9.60
N VAL A 124 10.23 -19.77 -9.11
CA VAL A 124 11.10 -19.69 -7.93
C VAL A 124 10.44 -18.74 -6.96
N GLY A 125 9.96 -19.22 -5.82
CA GLY A 125 9.51 -18.37 -4.73
C GLY A 125 10.65 -18.12 -3.74
N ILE A 126 10.89 -16.88 -3.37
CA ILE A 126 11.84 -16.55 -2.30
C ILE A 126 11.22 -15.69 -1.22
N ASP A 127 11.63 -15.98 0.01
CA ASP A 127 11.29 -15.22 1.20
C ASP A 127 12.42 -15.36 2.22
N ARG A 128 12.53 -14.39 3.14
CA ARG A 128 13.53 -14.42 4.22
C ARG A 128 13.07 -15.20 5.45
N SER A 129 11.78 -15.51 5.55
CA SER A 129 11.20 -16.32 6.63
C SER A 129 11.43 -17.82 6.36
N PRO A 130 12.31 -18.49 7.13
CA PRO A 130 12.52 -19.93 6.98
C PRO A 130 11.26 -20.74 7.32
N GLY A 131 10.44 -20.29 8.28
CA GLY A 131 9.15 -20.90 8.60
C GLY A 131 8.17 -20.83 7.43
N SER A 132 8.09 -19.67 6.76
CA SER A 132 7.24 -19.50 5.58
C SER A 132 7.67 -20.41 4.42
N ILE A 133 8.97 -20.49 4.15
CA ILE A 133 9.51 -21.33 3.07
C ILE A 133 9.29 -22.82 3.36
N ALA A 134 9.44 -23.27 4.60
CA ALA A 134 9.14 -24.66 4.97
C ALA A 134 7.68 -25.04 4.67
N VAL A 135 6.73 -24.14 4.97
CA VAL A 135 5.32 -24.32 4.61
C VAL A 135 5.12 -24.34 3.09
N ALA A 136 5.75 -23.42 2.37
CA ALA A 136 5.64 -23.35 0.92
C ALA A 136 6.13 -24.63 0.23
N GLN A 137 7.28 -25.16 0.66
CA GLN A 137 7.84 -26.43 0.17
C GLN A 137 6.94 -27.62 0.48
N SER A 138 6.41 -27.69 1.71
CA SER A 138 5.47 -28.74 2.13
C SER A 138 4.20 -28.71 1.28
N LYS A 139 3.59 -27.53 1.10
CA LYS A 139 2.37 -27.39 0.30
C LYS A 139 2.59 -27.67 -1.19
N ALA A 140 3.73 -27.28 -1.75
CA ALA A 140 4.06 -27.64 -3.14
C ALA A 140 4.12 -29.16 -3.34
N THR A 141 4.71 -29.88 -2.37
CA THR A 141 4.77 -31.35 -2.36
C THR A 141 3.38 -31.96 -2.22
N GLU A 142 2.56 -31.46 -1.28
CA GLU A 142 1.17 -31.89 -1.07
C GLU A 142 0.32 -31.72 -2.34
N LEU A 143 0.52 -30.62 -3.08
CA LEU A 143 -0.18 -30.33 -4.32
C LEU A 143 0.43 -31.02 -5.56
N GLY A 144 1.53 -31.77 -5.40
CA GLY A 144 2.21 -32.47 -6.50
C GLY A 144 2.81 -31.54 -7.55
N LEU A 145 3.17 -30.30 -7.18
CA LEU A 145 3.71 -29.32 -8.10
C LEU A 145 5.20 -29.57 -8.36
N THR A 146 5.58 -29.75 -9.62
CA THR A 146 6.97 -30.01 -10.03
C THR A 146 7.65 -28.82 -10.71
N ASN A 147 6.89 -27.79 -11.06
CA ASN A 147 7.34 -26.59 -11.76
C ASN A 147 7.55 -25.38 -10.82
N VAL A 148 7.62 -25.61 -9.50
CA VAL A 148 7.92 -24.56 -8.50
C VAL A 148 8.94 -25.07 -7.49
N ARG A 149 9.89 -24.20 -7.12
CA ARG A 149 10.76 -24.39 -5.96
C ARG A 149 10.75 -23.15 -5.08
N PHE A 150 11.04 -23.36 -3.80
CA PHE A 150 11.06 -22.30 -2.79
C PHE A 150 12.42 -22.25 -2.10
N GLU A 151 12.99 -21.05 -1.96
CA GLU A 151 14.33 -20.83 -1.40
C GLU A 151 14.25 -19.78 -0.28
N CYS A 152 14.76 -20.11 0.91
CA CYS A 152 14.93 -19.15 1.99
C CYS A 152 16.13 -18.26 1.66
N ARG A 153 15.87 -16.99 1.35
CA ARG A 153 16.88 -16.05 0.90
C ARG A 153 16.50 -14.63 1.27
N ASP A 154 17.44 -13.96 1.92
CA ASP A 154 17.34 -12.53 2.18
C ASP A 154 18.07 -11.74 1.09
N VAL A 155 17.30 -11.12 0.18
CA VAL A 155 17.84 -10.35 -0.95
C VAL A 155 18.59 -9.10 -0.50
N GLU A 156 18.52 -8.65 0.75
CA GLU A 156 19.37 -7.55 1.22
C GLU A 156 20.75 -8.06 1.66
N MET A 157 20.81 -9.27 2.20
CA MET A 157 22.04 -9.87 2.75
C MET A 157 22.78 -10.75 1.76
N GLU A 158 22.06 -11.38 0.84
CA GLU A 158 22.55 -12.41 -0.07
C GLU A 158 22.29 -12.06 -1.54
N GLY A 159 23.29 -12.30 -2.39
CA GLY A 159 23.16 -12.07 -3.83
C GLY A 159 22.08 -12.97 -4.45
N LEU A 160 21.34 -12.42 -5.41
CA LEU A 160 20.34 -13.16 -6.17
C LEU A 160 20.98 -13.73 -7.44
N ARG A 161 20.62 -14.96 -7.81
CA ARG A 161 21.15 -15.64 -9.00
C ARG A 161 20.03 -16.06 -9.95
N GLY A 162 20.39 -16.25 -11.21
CA GLY A 162 19.49 -16.69 -12.25
C GLY A 162 19.07 -15.57 -13.18
N SER A 163 18.11 -15.89 -14.05
CA SER A 163 17.63 -15.03 -15.13
C SER A 163 16.14 -15.30 -15.32
N TYR A 164 15.33 -14.26 -15.16
CA TYR A 164 13.86 -14.39 -15.07
C TYR A 164 13.17 -13.56 -16.14
N ASP A 165 12.16 -14.14 -16.78
CA ASP A 165 11.29 -13.42 -17.72
C ASP A 165 10.29 -12.53 -16.99
N ARG A 166 9.86 -12.97 -15.80
CA ARG A 166 8.98 -12.21 -14.91
C ARG A 166 9.51 -12.20 -13.49
N ILE A 167 9.30 -11.08 -12.83
CA ILE A 167 9.45 -10.95 -11.39
C ILE A 167 8.11 -10.46 -10.83
N ILE A 168 7.60 -11.13 -9.82
CA ILE A 168 6.42 -10.72 -9.06
C ILE A 168 6.92 -10.22 -7.72
N ALA A 169 6.40 -9.08 -7.25
CA ALA A 169 6.69 -8.55 -5.93
C ALA A 169 5.45 -7.84 -5.39
N THR A 170 4.83 -8.41 -4.35
CA THR A 170 3.60 -7.86 -3.78
C THR A 170 3.75 -7.70 -2.27
N HIS A 171 3.70 -6.46 -1.78
CA HIS A 171 3.94 -6.09 -0.38
C HIS A 171 5.27 -6.62 0.16
N ALA A 172 6.31 -6.59 -0.67
CA ALA A 172 7.62 -7.14 -0.38
C ALA A 172 8.77 -6.17 -0.69
N LEU A 173 8.57 -5.23 -1.62
CA LEU A 173 9.60 -4.25 -2.00
C LEU A 173 9.63 -3.03 -1.09
N VAL A 174 8.48 -2.57 -0.59
CA VAL A 174 8.37 -1.34 0.22
C VAL A 174 7.82 -1.70 1.60
N GLN A 175 8.61 -2.47 2.36
CA GLN A 175 8.30 -2.90 3.74
C GLN A 175 8.72 -1.82 4.76
N ALA A 176 8.22 -0.60 4.57
CA ALA A 176 8.58 0.58 5.36
C ALA A 176 7.35 1.50 5.52
N GLU A 177 6.23 0.95 5.98
CA GLU A 177 4.95 1.67 6.01
C GLU A 177 4.96 2.90 6.92
N GLN A 178 5.86 2.94 7.90
CA GLN A 178 6.06 4.09 8.79
C GLN A 178 6.92 5.21 8.18
N ASP A 179 7.58 4.95 7.05
CA ASP A 179 8.36 5.98 6.36
C ASP A 179 7.40 6.96 5.67
N PRO A 180 7.49 8.28 5.97
CA PRO A 180 6.60 9.28 5.39
C PRO A 180 6.90 9.55 3.90
N GLY A 181 8.03 9.05 3.38
CA GLY A 181 8.48 9.28 2.01
C GLY A 181 9.41 10.47 1.87
N MET A 182 9.33 11.11 0.70
CA MET A 182 10.03 12.35 0.37
C MET A 182 9.09 13.55 0.43
N PRO A 183 9.47 14.63 1.14
CA PRO A 183 8.66 15.84 1.19
C PRO A 183 8.66 16.56 -0.17
N SER A 184 7.60 17.32 -0.42
CA SER A 184 7.57 18.36 -1.44
C SER A 184 8.41 19.57 -1.02
N ARG A 185 8.70 20.47 -1.97
CA ARG A 185 9.48 21.70 -1.74
C ARG A 185 8.86 22.59 -0.67
N ASP A 186 7.53 22.69 -0.69
CA ASP A 186 6.73 23.52 0.19
C ASP A 186 5.29 23.02 0.23
N TRP A 187 4.52 23.52 1.19
CA TRP A 187 3.12 23.16 1.40
C TRP A 187 2.15 23.75 0.35
N THR A 188 2.60 24.67 -0.52
CA THR A 188 1.72 25.39 -1.46
C THR A 188 1.66 24.74 -2.83
N THR A 189 2.82 24.32 -3.36
CA THR A 189 2.97 23.79 -4.72
C THR A 189 2.91 22.27 -4.75
N PHE A 190 3.29 21.61 -3.64
CA PHE A 190 3.48 20.16 -3.54
C PHE A 190 4.45 19.59 -4.60
N GLU A 191 5.24 20.44 -5.25
CA GLU A 191 6.22 20.02 -6.24
C GLU A 191 7.36 19.27 -5.55
N ARG A 192 7.76 18.12 -6.08
CA ARG A 192 8.94 17.38 -5.62
C ARG A 192 10.12 17.62 -6.54
N ALA A 193 11.13 18.32 -6.02
CA ALA A 193 12.39 18.51 -6.72
C ALA A 193 12.99 17.17 -7.16
N ARG A 194 13.64 17.15 -8.33
CA ARG A 194 14.46 16.03 -8.80
C ARG A 194 15.85 16.14 -8.18
N ASP A 195 15.94 15.92 -6.87
CA ASP A 195 17.19 15.92 -6.11
C ASP A 195 17.72 14.49 -5.98
N GLU A 196 18.84 14.20 -6.66
CA GLU A 196 19.46 12.87 -6.67
C GLU A 196 19.94 12.41 -5.29
N ARG A 197 20.37 13.36 -4.43
CA ARG A 197 20.85 13.05 -3.08
C ARG A 197 19.69 12.67 -2.18
N GLN A 198 18.60 13.44 -2.21
CA GLN A 198 17.39 13.10 -1.44
C GLN A 198 16.79 11.78 -1.91
N GLN A 199 16.76 11.54 -3.24
CA GLN A 199 16.29 10.29 -3.80
C GLN A 199 17.16 9.10 -3.35
N ALA A 200 18.49 9.22 -3.41
CA ALA A 200 19.38 8.16 -2.91
C ALA A 200 19.23 7.94 -1.40
N ALA A 201 19.09 9.00 -0.60
CA ALA A 201 18.89 8.90 0.84
C ALA A 201 17.55 8.20 1.17
N PHE A 202 16.47 8.51 0.46
CA PHE A 202 15.20 7.80 0.59
C PHE A 202 15.37 6.31 0.25
N GLU A 203 15.97 5.99 -0.90
CA GLU A 203 16.12 4.61 -1.33
C GLU A 203 16.93 3.76 -0.33
N GLN A 204 18.05 4.31 0.17
CA GLN A 204 18.89 3.68 1.19
C GLN A 204 18.15 3.52 2.51
N ARG A 205 17.42 4.55 2.96
CA ARG A 205 16.71 4.55 4.25
C ARG A 205 15.67 3.44 4.33
N ILE A 206 14.99 3.16 3.22
CA ILE A 206 14.00 2.07 3.17
C ILE A 206 14.57 0.76 2.63
N GLY A 207 15.85 0.71 2.23
CA GLY A 207 16.55 -0.47 1.68
C GLY A 207 16.08 -0.90 0.29
N ILE A 208 15.33 -0.05 -0.43
CA ILE A 208 14.76 -0.41 -1.73
C ILE A 208 15.81 -0.41 -2.85
N ASP A 209 16.90 0.32 -2.67
CA ASP A 209 18.00 0.36 -3.62
C ASP A 209 18.58 -1.02 -3.86
N VAL A 210 19.03 -1.68 -2.78
CA VAL A 210 19.63 -3.01 -2.84
C VAL A 210 18.65 -4.04 -3.42
N ARG A 211 17.37 -3.99 -3.00
CA ARG A 211 16.33 -4.90 -3.48
C ARG A 211 16.09 -4.72 -4.98
N LEU A 212 15.86 -3.49 -5.43
CA LEU A 212 15.60 -3.21 -6.85
C LEU A 212 16.83 -3.44 -7.73
N ASP A 213 18.04 -3.15 -7.25
CA ASP A 213 19.27 -3.41 -7.99
C ASP A 213 19.41 -4.91 -8.26
N ARG A 214 19.32 -5.75 -7.21
CA ARG A 214 19.46 -7.21 -7.34
C ARG A 214 18.33 -7.84 -8.17
N LEU A 215 17.10 -7.38 -8.02
CA LEU A 215 15.99 -7.85 -8.85
C LEU A 215 16.15 -7.40 -10.31
N SER A 216 16.63 -6.18 -10.55
CA SER A 216 16.89 -5.69 -11.90
C SER A 216 18.03 -6.44 -12.57
N GLU A 217 19.06 -6.85 -11.83
CA GLU A 217 20.19 -7.64 -12.34
C GLU A 217 19.74 -9.00 -12.89
N VAL A 218 18.86 -9.70 -12.17
CA VAL A 218 18.37 -11.03 -12.60
C VAL A 218 17.17 -10.98 -13.56
N LEU A 219 16.61 -9.79 -13.81
CA LEU A 219 15.56 -9.61 -14.81
C LEU A 219 16.16 -9.61 -16.22
N ASN A 220 15.63 -10.48 -17.08
CA ASN A 220 16.01 -10.54 -18.49
C ASN A 220 15.80 -9.21 -19.19
N GLN A 221 16.60 -8.95 -20.23
CA GLN A 221 16.32 -7.83 -21.13
C GLN A 221 14.95 -8.05 -21.80
N GLY A 222 14.06 -7.05 -21.73
CA GLY A 222 12.65 -7.20 -22.15
C GLY A 222 11.77 -7.97 -21.15
N GLY A 223 12.33 -8.46 -20.04
CA GLY A 223 11.60 -9.06 -18.93
C GLY A 223 10.75 -8.03 -18.18
N ARG A 224 9.72 -8.50 -17.48
CA ARG A 224 8.74 -7.64 -16.80
C ARG A 224 8.70 -7.86 -15.29
N MET A 225 8.49 -6.79 -14.53
CA MET A 225 8.10 -6.88 -13.12
C MET A 225 6.61 -6.54 -12.97
N VAL A 226 5.92 -7.34 -12.18
CA VAL A 226 4.56 -7.09 -11.70
C VAL A 226 4.68 -6.73 -10.22
N ILE A 227 4.38 -5.49 -9.88
CA ILE A 227 4.66 -4.93 -8.56
C ILE A 227 3.38 -4.39 -7.94
N PHE A 228 3.13 -4.68 -6.67
CA PHE A 228 2.03 -4.10 -5.91
C PHE A 228 2.51 -3.74 -4.52
N GLU A 229 2.57 -2.44 -4.20
CA GLU A 229 3.21 -1.95 -2.97
C GLU A 229 2.41 -0.80 -2.38
N LYS A 230 2.40 -0.70 -1.04
CA LYS A 230 1.73 0.34 -0.25
C LYS A 230 2.40 1.70 -0.42
N THR A 231 2.18 2.34 -1.56
CA THR A 231 2.90 3.57 -1.95
C THR A 231 1.99 4.71 -2.33
N ARG A 232 0.66 4.55 -2.22
CA ARG A 232 -0.36 5.52 -2.65
C ARG A 232 -0.11 6.98 -2.26
N PRO A 233 0.32 7.32 -1.02
CA PRO A 233 0.64 8.71 -0.68
C PRO A 233 1.72 9.27 -1.61
N LEU A 234 1.52 10.46 -2.17
CA LEU A 234 2.43 11.04 -3.18
C LEU A 234 3.89 11.14 -2.71
N ALA A 235 4.09 11.39 -1.40
CA ALA A 235 5.41 11.37 -0.78
C ALA A 235 6.15 10.04 -0.92
N ARG A 236 5.43 8.93 -1.05
CA ARG A 236 5.99 7.58 -1.25
C ARG A 236 5.91 7.15 -2.71
N LEU A 237 4.81 7.48 -3.39
CA LEU A 237 4.55 7.14 -4.79
C LEU A 237 5.62 7.71 -5.72
N VAL A 238 5.87 9.02 -5.63
CA VAL A 238 6.79 9.71 -6.53
C VAL A 238 8.21 9.16 -6.44
N PRO A 239 8.84 9.07 -5.25
CA PRO A 239 10.20 8.53 -5.17
C PRO A 239 10.26 7.03 -5.47
N PHE A 240 9.20 6.26 -5.24
CA PHE A 240 9.13 4.86 -5.66
C PHE A 240 9.15 4.73 -7.19
N GLN A 241 8.31 5.49 -7.90
CA GLN A 241 8.31 5.53 -9.38
C GLN A 241 9.68 5.95 -9.93
N ARG A 242 10.31 6.95 -9.30
CA ARG A 242 11.66 7.41 -9.68
C ARG A 242 12.71 6.32 -9.45
N ALA A 243 12.63 5.55 -8.35
CA ALA A 243 13.53 4.45 -8.07
C ALA A 243 13.44 3.33 -9.13
N LEU A 244 12.23 3.04 -9.63
CA LEU A 244 12.03 2.13 -10.77
C LEU A 244 12.63 2.71 -12.06
N ALA A 245 12.30 3.97 -12.38
CA ALA A 245 12.76 4.64 -13.59
C ALA A 245 14.30 4.74 -13.69
N ARG A 246 14.99 5.00 -12.57
CA ARG A 246 16.46 5.07 -12.49
C ARG A 246 17.15 3.76 -12.88
N ARG A 247 16.45 2.64 -12.75
CA ARG A 247 16.95 1.29 -13.10
C ARG A 247 16.54 0.85 -14.51
N GLY A 248 16.02 1.78 -15.32
CA GLY A 248 15.58 1.50 -16.68
C GLY A 248 14.30 0.66 -16.77
N LEU A 249 13.56 0.56 -15.66
CA LEU A 249 12.24 -0.04 -15.64
C LEU A 249 11.23 0.98 -16.17
N GLN A 250 10.43 0.55 -17.14
CA GLN A 250 9.52 1.42 -17.87
C GLN A 250 8.09 0.90 -17.80
N LEU A 251 7.13 1.79 -17.61
CA LEU A 251 5.71 1.45 -17.56
C LEU A 251 5.22 0.82 -18.87
N LEU A 252 4.55 -0.32 -18.75
CA LEU A 252 3.80 -0.96 -19.84
C LEU A 252 2.31 -0.70 -19.76
N GLU A 253 1.79 -0.56 -18.54
CA GLU A 253 0.39 -0.33 -18.25
C GLU A 253 0.27 0.90 -17.35
N ARG A 254 -0.89 1.57 -17.39
CA ARG A 254 -1.17 2.63 -16.42
C ARG A 254 -1.26 1.99 -15.03
N PRO A 255 -0.53 2.48 -14.02
CA PRO A 255 -0.68 1.96 -12.67
C PRO A 255 -2.09 2.19 -12.14
N GLU A 256 -2.63 1.21 -11.42
CA GLU A 256 -4.00 1.26 -10.89
C GLU A 256 -3.98 0.95 -9.39
N PRO A 257 -4.68 1.74 -8.54
CA PRO A 257 -4.94 1.33 -7.17
C PRO A 257 -5.87 0.11 -7.15
N ILE A 258 -5.77 -0.69 -6.09
CA ILE A 258 -6.63 -1.85 -5.88
C ILE A 258 -7.37 -1.66 -4.56
N ARG A 259 -8.70 -1.73 -4.65
CA ARG A 259 -9.61 -1.74 -3.51
C ARG A 259 -9.98 -3.18 -3.15
N TYR A 260 -9.85 -3.54 -1.88
CA TYR A 260 -10.24 -4.84 -1.34
C TYR A 260 -10.62 -4.73 0.15
N CYS A 261 -11.39 -5.67 0.68
CA CYS A 261 -11.75 -5.70 2.09
C CYS A 261 -10.77 -6.56 2.91
N LEU A 262 -10.39 -6.04 4.07
CA LEU A 262 -9.79 -6.75 5.18
C LEU A 262 -10.91 -7.07 6.19
N VAL A 263 -11.70 -8.08 5.85
CA VAL A 263 -12.97 -8.42 6.53
C VAL A 263 -14.02 -7.31 6.33
N GLU A 264 -14.15 -6.32 7.24
CA GLU A 264 -15.02 -5.15 7.03
C GLU A 264 -14.25 -3.88 6.64
N GLU A 265 -12.96 -3.78 6.99
CA GLU A 265 -12.15 -2.61 6.66
C GLU A 265 -11.86 -2.57 5.16
N ILE A 266 -12.20 -1.46 4.50
CA ILE A 266 -11.85 -1.27 3.10
C ILE A 266 -10.41 -0.74 3.02
N ALA A 267 -9.56 -1.49 2.33
CA ALA A 267 -8.21 -1.08 1.99
C ALA A 267 -8.14 -0.57 0.54
N ASP A 268 -7.74 0.69 0.37
CA ASP A 268 -7.31 1.22 -0.92
C ASP A 268 -5.78 1.25 -1.00
N ASP A 269 -5.22 0.35 -1.80
CA ASP A 269 -3.80 0.04 -1.77
C ASP A 269 -3.16 0.12 -3.17
N GLY A 270 -1.84 0.04 -3.24
CA GLY A 270 -1.04 0.10 -4.45
C GLY A 270 -0.28 1.42 -4.63
N PRO A 271 0.04 1.80 -5.88
CA PRO A 271 -0.51 1.24 -7.12
C PRO A 271 0.00 -0.16 -7.52
N PHE A 272 -0.72 -0.81 -8.43
CA PHE A 272 -0.31 -2.01 -9.14
C PHE A 272 0.41 -1.63 -10.44
N TYR A 273 1.68 -1.99 -10.54
CA TYR A 273 2.56 -1.65 -11.66
C TYR A 273 2.88 -2.87 -12.51
N VAL A 274 2.94 -2.64 -13.82
CA VAL A 274 3.59 -3.54 -14.77
C VAL A 274 4.69 -2.78 -15.48
N VAL A 275 5.93 -3.14 -15.20
CA VAL A 275 7.11 -2.47 -15.78
C VAL A 275 7.97 -3.46 -16.55
N GLN A 276 8.72 -2.96 -17.52
CA GLN A 276 9.62 -3.75 -18.36
C GLN A 276 11.04 -3.17 -18.33
N LYS A 277 12.04 -4.05 -18.31
CA LYS A 277 13.45 -3.67 -18.48
C LYS A 277 13.75 -3.44 -19.96
N GLY A 278 13.80 -2.17 -20.36
CA GLY A 278 13.96 -1.77 -21.76
C GLY A 278 12.73 -2.08 -22.60
N SER A 279 11.93 -1.05 -22.85
CA SER A 279 10.76 -0.99 -23.73
C SER A 279 11.00 0.03 -24.84
N ALA A 280 10.55 -0.27 -26.05
CA ALA A 280 10.69 0.61 -27.21
C ALA A 280 9.72 1.80 -27.19
N MET A 281 8.59 1.68 -26.48
CA MET A 281 7.54 2.71 -26.39
C MET A 281 6.97 2.75 -24.96
N PRO A 282 7.71 3.33 -24.00
CA PRO A 282 7.28 3.37 -22.60
C PRO A 282 6.13 4.37 -22.39
N LEU A 283 5.21 4.06 -21.47
CA LEU A 283 4.28 5.06 -20.95
C LEU A 283 5.03 6.06 -20.06
N THR A 284 4.50 7.28 -19.96
CA THR A 284 5.08 8.33 -19.11
C THR A 284 4.68 8.11 -17.66
N TRP A 285 5.64 8.24 -16.74
CA TRP A 285 5.38 8.27 -15.29
C TRP A 285 4.51 9.48 -14.91
N ASN A 286 3.48 9.26 -14.11
CA ASN A 286 2.62 10.33 -13.62
C ASN A 286 2.92 10.62 -12.14
N GLU A 287 3.39 11.83 -11.84
CA GLU A 287 3.66 12.28 -10.47
C GLU A 287 2.52 13.15 -9.90
N ALA A 288 1.40 13.30 -10.61
CA ALA A 288 0.22 14.00 -10.13
C ALA A 288 -0.55 13.16 -9.10
N PRO A 289 -1.30 13.80 -8.17
CA PRO A 289 -2.20 13.08 -7.27
C PRO A 289 -3.17 12.18 -8.03
N GLU A 290 -3.42 10.99 -7.49
CA GLU A 290 -4.48 10.13 -8.00
C GLU A 290 -5.86 10.77 -7.77
N PRO A 291 -6.88 10.40 -8.56
CA PRO A 291 -8.26 10.65 -8.17
C PRO A 291 -8.52 10.10 -6.76
N ASP A 292 -9.14 10.93 -5.92
CA ASP A 292 -9.41 10.63 -4.52
C ASP A 292 -10.91 10.57 -4.22
N GLU A 293 -11.25 10.05 -3.03
CA GLU A 293 -12.64 9.95 -2.56
C GLU A 293 -13.09 11.21 -1.80
N GLY A 294 -12.35 12.31 -1.92
CA GLY A 294 -12.70 13.56 -1.28
C GLY A 294 -14.04 14.09 -1.80
N LEU A 295 -14.87 14.55 -0.88
CA LEU A 295 -16.17 15.14 -1.20
C LEU A 295 -15.99 16.23 -2.27
N PRO A 296 -16.59 16.10 -3.47
CA PRO A 296 -16.43 17.11 -4.51
C PRO A 296 -16.99 18.45 -4.03
N PHE A 297 -16.17 19.50 -4.11
CA PHE A 297 -16.58 20.81 -3.62
C PHE A 297 -17.66 21.44 -4.50
N ASN A 298 -18.78 21.82 -3.89
CA ASN A 298 -19.86 22.56 -4.52
C ASN A 298 -20.28 23.74 -3.62
N ARG A 299 -20.20 24.97 -4.13
CA ARG A 299 -20.55 26.19 -3.37
C ARG A 299 -21.97 26.20 -2.81
N ALA A 300 -22.91 25.47 -3.42
CA ALA A 300 -24.27 25.35 -2.89
C ALA A 300 -24.30 24.71 -1.48
N MET A 301 -23.32 23.86 -1.16
CA MET A 301 -23.19 23.18 0.15
C MET A 301 -22.90 24.17 1.28
N LEU A 302 -22.25 25.31 0.97
CA LEU A 302 -21.98 26.35 1.96
C LEU A 302 -23.23 27.14 2.36
N ARG A 303 -24.36 26.94 1.66
CA ARG A 303 -25.64 27.61 1.93
C ARG A 303 -26.70 26.66 2.48
N SER A 304 -26.45 25.35 2.46
CA SER A 304 -27.32 24.35 3.05
C SER A 304 -27.11 24.28 4.56
N VAL A 305 -28.19 24.09 5.32
CA VAL A 305 -28.09 23.67 6.72
C VAL A 305 -27.63 22.20 6.72
N PRO A 306 -26.60 21.83 7.51
CA PRO A 306 -26.23 20.43 7.65
C PRO A 306 -27.44 19.63 8.16
N HIS A 307 -27.83 18.58 7.43
CA HIS A 307 -29.08 17.86 7.71
C HIS A 307 -28.79 16.43 8.18
N ASP A 308 -28.10 16.30 9.32
CA ASP A 308 -28.16 15.09 10.13
C ASP A 308 -28.67 15.43 11.54
N PRO A 309 -29.91 15.05 11.90
CA PRO A 309 -30.45 15.24 13.24
C PRO A 309 -29.69 14.48 14.34
N GLN A 310 -28.89 13.46 13.97
CA GLN A 310 -28.10 12.65 14.89
C GLN A 310 -26.68 13.19 15.10
N ASP A 311 -26.18 14.04 14.20
CA ASP A 311 -24.88 14.70 14.29
C ASP A 311 -25.02 16.21 14.07
N PRO A 312 -25.36 16.98 15.12
CA PRO A 312 -25.44 18.44 15.03
C PRO A 312 -24.07 19.09 14.78
N ASP A 313 -22.98 18.32 14.89
CA ASP A 313 -21.62 18.81 14.74
C ASP A 313 -21.02 18.60 13.34
N ILE A 314 -21.78 18.07 12.39
CA ILE A 314 -21.27 17.80 11.04
C ILE A 314 -20.87 19.11 10.30
N PRO A 315 -19.66 19.19 9.70
CA PRO A 315 -19.24 20.35 8.91
C PRO A 315 -20.10 20.57 7.66
N LEU A 316 -20.10 21.80 7.12
CA LEU A 316 -20.69 22.09 5.80
C LEU A 316 -19.91 21.42 4.66
N TYR A 317 -18.60 21.28 4.86
CA TYR A 317 -17.70 20.61 3.96
C TYR A 317 -16.50 20.08 4.74
N GLU A 318 -16.10 18.85 4.47
CA GLU A 318 -14.90 18.24 5.04
C GLU A 318 -14.23 17.38 3.97
N ASN A 319 -12.92 17.59 3.80
CA ASN A 319 -12.12 16.83 2.87
C ASN A 319 -10.68 16.71 3.38
N HIS A 320 -10.16 15.49 3.46
CA HIS A 320 -8.82 15.14 3.94
C HIS A 320 -7.89 14.61 2.82
N TRP A 321 -8.31 14.77 1.57
CA TRP A 321 -7.62 14.23 0.40
C TRP A 321 -6.87 15.32 -0.38
N PRO A 322 -5.98 14.95 -1.34
CA PRO A 322 -5.31 15.92 -2.19
C PRO A 322 -6.23 16.94 -2.86
N SER A 323 -7.47 16.56 -3.18
CA SER A 323 -8.52 17.44 -3.72
C SER A 323 -8.94 18.58 -2.79
N ALA A 324 -8.69 18.50 -1.49
CA ALA A 324 -8.95 19.57 -0.53
C ALA A 324 -8.22 20.88 -0.89
N GLN A 325 -7.02 20.79 -1.47
CA GLN A 325 -6.29 21.95 -1.99
C GLN A 325 -7.11 22.71 -3.04
N ARG A 326 -7.66 22.00 -4.03
CA ARG A 326 -8.45 22.62 -5.10
C ARG A 326 -9.73 23.26 -4.56
N ALA A 327 -10.36 22.62 -3.58
CA ALA A 327 -11.52 23.19 -2.89
C ALA A 327 -11.13 24.50 -2.19
N TRP A 328 -10.05 24.49 -1.41
CA TRP A 328 -9.53 25.66 -0.69
C TRP A 328 -9.18 26.80 -1.66
N GLU A 329 -8.43 26.51 -2.73
CA GLU A 329 -8.07 27.49 -3.76
C GLU A 329 -9.30 28.14 -4.41
N SER A 330 -10.40 27.40 -4.55
CA SER A 330 -11.64 27.85 -5.20
C SER A 330 -12.58 28.70 -4.34
N LEU A 331 -12.34 28.78 -3.03
CA LEU A 331 -13.12 29.60 -2.10
C LEU A 331 -13.00 31.08 -2.48
N ALA A 332 -14.13 31.75 -2.72
CA ALA A 332 -14.14 33.15 -3.12
C ALA A 332 -14.08 34.09 -1.90
N GLY A 333 -13.30 35.18 -2.02
CA GLY A 333 -13.22 36.20 -0.97
C GLY A 333 -12.66 35.69 0.35
N ARG A 334 -11.67 34.78 0.31
CA ARG A 334 -10.97 34.32 1.52
C ARG A 334 -10.36 35.49 2.28
N LEU A 335 -10.66 35.58 3.57
CA LEU A 335 -10.06 36.50 4.52
C LEU A 335 -9.40 35.65 5.62
N VAL A 336 -8.08 35.59 5.59
CA VAL A 336 -7.26 34.90 6.59
C VAL A 336 -7.34 35.67 7.90
N GLN A 337 -7.68 34.98 8.99
CA GLN A 337 -7.78 35.57 10.32
C GLN A 337 -6.57 35.19 11.18
N GLN A 338 -6.14 33.93 11.09
CA GLN A 338 -4.95 33.40 11.72
C GLN A 338 -4.29 32.42 10.75
N GLU A 339 -2.97 32.46 10.66
CA GLU A 339 -2.20 31.46 9.95
C GLU A 339 -0.86 31.24 10.64
N GLU A 340 -0.34 30.03 10.53
CA GLU A 340 1.02 29.71 10.96
C GLU A 340 1.61 28.67 10.01
N THR A 341 2.86 28.90 9.60
CA THR A 341 3.69 27.89 8.94
C THR A 341 4.91 27.63 9.80
N ARG A 342 5.04 26.41 10.31
CA ARG A 342 6.19 25.99 11.12
C ARG A 342 6.94 24.85 10.43
N ARG A 343 8.21 24.71 10.81
CA ARG A 343 9.04 23.58 10.41
C ARG A 343 9.17 22.63 11.60
N GLU A 344 8.77 21.38 11.44
CA GLU A 344 8.92 20.37 12.51
C GLU A 344 10.33 19.78 12.52
N SER A 345 10.60 18.95 13.53
CA SER A 345 11.91 18.32 13.77
C SER A 345 12.35 17.39 12.63
N ASP A 346 11.40 16.78 11.90
CA ASP A 346 11.67 15.94 10.74
C ASP A 346 11.87 16.75 9.44
N GLY A 347 11.85 18.08 9.54
CA GLY A 347 12.04 19.01 8.44
C GLY A 347 10.77 19.34 7.65
N ARG A 348 9.61 18.73 7.96
CA ARG A 348 8.36 19.05 7.28
C ARG A 348 7.94 20.48 7.53
N GLN A 349 7.33 21.10 6.53
CA GLN A 349 6.53 22.31 6.78
C GLN A 349 5.10 21.87 7.05
N LEU A 350 4.54 22.35 8.15
CA LEU A 350 3.12 22.28 8.45
C LEU A 350 2.57 23.70 8.38
N HIS A 351 1.55 23.90 7.55
CA HIS A 351 0.80 25.13 7.47
C HIS A 351 -0.63 24.87 7.94
N VAL A 352 -1.13 25.77 8.78
CA VAL A 352 -2.52 25.81 9.18
C VAL A 352 -3.03 27.24 9.06
N GLU A 353 -4.21 27.40 8.49
CA GLU A 353 -4.88 28.68 8.25
C GLU A 353 -6.32 28.58 8.72
N LEU A 354 -6.74 29.54 9.54
CA LEU A 354 -8.12 29.76 9.95
C LEU A 354 -8.60 31.07 9.33
N GLY A 355 -9.69 31.01 8.59
CA GLY A 355 -10.21 32.17 7.88
C GLY A 355 -11.72 32.14 7.69
N SER A 356 -12.20 33.12 6.94
CA SER A 356 -13.59 33.19 6.49
C SER A 356 -13.68 33.33 4.98
N ALA A 357 -14.64 32.66 4.37
CA ALA A 357 -14.91 32.74 2.93
C ALA A 357 -16.39 32.50 2.66
N GLU A 358 -16.96 33.22 1.69
CA GLU A 358 -18.35 33.02 1.24
C GLU A 358 -19.41 33.02 2.36
N GLY A 359 -19.17 33.78 3.45
CA GLY A 359 -20.07 33.88 4.60
C GLY A 359 -19.89 32.78 5.67
N GLN A 360 -18.92 31.89 5.49
CA GLN A 360 -18.60 30.78 6.38
C GLN A 360 -17.18 30.87 6.94
N VAL A 361 -16.87 30.02 7.91
CA VAL A 361 -15.54 29.90 8.53
C VAL A 361 -14.89 28.61 8.04
N TYR A 362 -13.61 28.68 7.69
CA TYR A 362 -12.86 27.51 7.23
C TYR A 362 -11.54 27.35 7.98
N LEU A 363 -11.09 26.11 8.07
CA LEU A 363 -9.75 25.73 8.47
C LEU A 363 -9.10 24.95 7.33
N TYR A 364 -7.94 25.39 6.89
CA TYR A 364 -7.10 24.67 5.93
C TYR A 364 -5.82 24.23 6.62
N CYS A 365 -5.44 22.97 6.43
CA CYS A 365 -4.19 22.41 6.94
C CYS A 365 -3.49 21.66 5.82
N ALA A 366 -2.18 21.88 5.67
CA ALA A 366 -1.36 21.19 4.69
C ALA A 366 0.06 20.97 5.18
N ASN A 367 0.68 19.86 4.76
CA ASN A 367 2.09 19.64 5.00
C ASN A 367 2.86 19.15 3.77
N THR A 368 4.18 19.19 3.85
CA THR A 368 5.06 18.78 2.75
C THR A 368 5.01 17.29 2.42
N PHE A 369 4.35 16.45 3.23
CA PHE A 369 4.14 15.02 2.98
C PHE A 369 2.76 14.71 2.36
N ASP A 370 2.10 15.70 1.76
CA ASP A 370 0.79 15.60 1.09
C ASP A 370 -0.40 15.33 2.01
N GLN A 371 -0.28 15.59 3.31
CA GLN A 371 -1.49 15.78 4.11
C GLN A 371 -2.15 17.09 3.68
N ARG A 372 -3.43 17.05 3.35
CA ARG A 372 -4.23 18.22 2.97
C ARG A 372 -5.61 18.09 3.56
N GLN A 373 -6.10 19.15 4.17
CA GLN A 373 -7.37 19.13 4.86
C GLN A 373 -8.07 20.47 4.71
N LEU A 374 -9.35 20.43 4.36
CA LEU A 374 -10.23 21.59 4.39
C LEU A 374 -11.50 21.24 5.17
N ILE A 375 -11.77 21.99 6.22
CA ILE A 375 -13.04 21.95 6.94
C ILE A 375 -13.72 23.32 6.79
N VAL A 376 -15.01 23.33 6.46
CA VAL A 376 -15.84 24.53 6.41
C VAL A 376 -17.05 24.35 7.31
N VAL A 377 -17.32 25.33 8.17
CA VAL A 377 -18.44 25.31 9.12
C VAL A 377 -19.19 26.65 9.10
N GLU A 378 -20.39 26.63 9.67
CA GLU A 378 -21.18 27.85 9.86
C GLU A 378 -20.47 28.86 10.77
N THR A 379 -20.67 30.15 10.53
CA THR A 379 -20.08 31.22 11.38
C THR A 379 -20.40 31.05 12.87
N ALA A 380 -21.59 30.55 13.21
CA ALA A 380 -21.98 30.26 14.59
C ALA A 380 -21.09 29.19 15.28
N ARG A 381 -20.40 28.37 14.49
CA ARG A 381 -19.56 27.25 14.92
C ARG A 381 -18.07 27.53 14.83
N LYS A 382 -17.68 28.81 14.67
CA LYS A 382 -16.27 29.24 14.63
C LYS A 382 -15.42 28.64 15.76
N GLY A 383 -15.98 28.56 16.97
CA GLY A 383 -15.26 28.05 18.16
C GLY A 383 -14.73 26.61 18.00
N LEU A 384 -15.37 25.77 17.18
CA LEU A 384 -14.88 24.43 16.86
C LEU A 384 -13.54 24.51 16.13
N LEU A 385 -13.48 25.32 15.07
CA LEU A 385 -12.26 25.48 14.27
C LEU A 385 -11.17 26.25 15.04
N ASP A 386 -11.54 27.16 15.95
CA ASP A 386 -10.57 27.79 16.87
C ASP A 386 -9.93 26.77 17.84
N SER A 387 -10.68 25.75 18.30
CA SER A 387 -10.12 24.65 19.09
C SER A 387 -9.18 23.81 18.23
N TYR A 388 -9.65 23.42 17.05
CA TYR A 388 -8.90 22.53 16.19
C TYR A 388 -7.60 23.16 15.67
N TYR A 389 -7.63 24.45 15.33
CA TYR A 389 -6.43 25.24 15.01
C TYR A 389 -5.39 25.18 16.14
N ARG A 390 -5.81 25.38 17.40
CA ARG A 390 -4.91 25.31 18.56
C ARG A 390 -4.39 23.90 18.81
N GLU A 391 -5.21 22.87 18.61
CA GLU A 391 -4.80 21.48 18.72
C GLU A 391 -3.69 21.14 17.72
N ILE A 392 -3.86 21.51 16.45
CA ILE A 392 -2.85 21.33 15.38
C ILE A 392 -1.54 22.08 15.72
N LEU A 393 -1.62 23.25 16.35
CA LEU A 393 -0.43 23.98 16.79
C LEU A 393 0.21 23.43 18.07
N SER A 394 -0.53 22.64 18.85
CA SER A 394 -0.02 22.03 20.08
C SER A 394 0.56 20.63 19.90
N SER A 395 0.13 19.91 18.85
CA SER A 395 0.74 18.65 18.40
C SER A 395 2.12 18.86 17.83
#